data_AF-X0WGK7-F1
#
_entry.id   AF-X0WGK7-F1
#
_cell.length_a   1.000
_cell.length_b   1.000
_cell.length_c   1.000
_cell.angle_alpha   90.00
_cell.angle_beta   90.00
_cell.angle_gamma   90.00
#
_symmetry.space_group_name_H-M   'P 1'
#
loop_
_entity.id
_entity.type
_entity.pdbx_description
1 polymer ?
#
loop_
_entity_poly.entity_id
_entity_poly.type
_entity_poly.pdbx_seq_one_letter_code
_entity_poly.pdbx_strand_id
1 'polypeptide(L)'
;AEYPLVTIDNVILWRGLQNLRDILFKKGKIKKAQLINQKIKNIHKGIYKYLVKELGGKKIFLWSTDGKENFRLYNDPPGSLGTLCFYRFVDKDNPIFKNTIDYYYSSCYPYYFVNARINELACEHHPHTPSGLGLCGSILNPLLSKKALEWLKKANMDYGLLVESFDKDSGEAKTGVGFASGCGYLAYSLYYALIKEGRE
;
A
#
# COMPACT_ATOMS: atom_id res chain seq x y z
N ALA A 1 8.90 8.22 -8.64
CA ALA A 1 9.61 6.92 -8.57
C ALA A 1 10.95 7.04 -9.29
N GLU A 2 12.00 6.38 -8.79
CA GLU A 2 13.33 6.37 -9.41
C GLU A 2 13.40 5.51 -10.68
N TYR A 3 12.60 4.43 -10.72
CA TYR A 3 12.53 3.52 -11.86
C TYR A 3 11.10 3.41 -12.43
N PRO A 4 10.94 3.11 -13.73
CA PRO A 4 9.67 3.23 -14.43
C PRO A 4 8.64 2.16 -14.10
N LEU A 5 9.06 0.96 -13.70
CA LEU A 5 8.13 -0.10 -13.33
C LEU A 5 7.87 0.00 -11.83
N VAL A 6 6.74 0.57 -11.44
CA VAL A 6 6.32 0.70 -10.02
C VAL A 6 5.28 -0.38 -9.70
N THR A 7 5.47 -1.10 -8.59
CA THR A 7 4.61 -2.23 -8.22
C THR A 7 3.16 -1.83 -8.04
N ILE A 8 2.90 -0.80 -7.22
CA ILE A 8 1.52 -0.41 -6.91
C ILE A 8 0.78 0.10 -8.16
N ASP A 9 1.44 0.87 -9.01
CA ASP A 9 0.86 1.40 -10.24
C ASP A 9 0.43 0.26 -11.19
N ASN A 10 1.28 -0.76 -11.34
CA ASN A 10 0.97 -1.93 -12.14
C ASN A 10 -0.16 -2.77 -11.54
N VAL A 11 -0.25 -2.84 -10.20
CA VAL A 11 -1.33 -3.54 -9.50
C VAL A 11 -2.67 -2.81 -9.64
N ILE A 12 -2.67 -1.49 -9.49
CA ILE A 12 -3.86 -0.66 -9.70
C ILE A 12 -4.33 -0.77 -11.16
N LEU A 13 -3.42 -0.68 -12.14
CA LEU A 13 -3.74 -0.88 -13.54
C LEU A 13 -4.30 -2.29 -13.79
N TRP A 14 -3.66 -3.32 -13.25
CA TRP A 14 -4.13 -4.71 -13.33
C TRP A 14 -5.55 -4.88 -12.78
N ARG A 15 -5.85 -4.24 -11.64
CA ARG A 15 -7.18 -4.28 -11.03
C ARG A 15 -8.21 -3.49 -11.85
N GLY A 16 -7.86 -2.29 -12.31
CA GLY A 16 -8.71 -1.45 -13.14
C GLY A 16 -9.07 -2.10 -14.47
N LEU A 17 -8.14 -2.80 -15.10
CA LEU A 17 -8.39 -3.52 -16.35
C LEU A 17 -9.39 -4.67 -16.17
N GLN A 18 -9.44 -5.33 -15.01
CA GLN A 18 -10.46 -6.34 -14.71
C GLN A 18 -11.85 -5.71 -14.69
N ASN A 19 -12.00 -4.56 -14.01
CA ASN A 19 -13.27 -3.83 -13.99
C ASN A 19 -13.69 -3.41 -15.41
N LEU A 20 -12.74 -2.91 -16.22
CA LEU A 20 -13.00 -2.55 -17.62
C LEU A 20 -13.41 -3.77 -18.45
N ARG A 21 -12.73 -4.90 -18.30
CA ARG A 21 -13.07 -6.16 -18.99
C ARG A 21 -14.51 -6.56 -18.68
N ASP A 22 -14.93 -6.49 -17.43
CA ASP A 22 -16.27 -6.90 -17.01
C ASP A 22 -17.35 -5.97 -17.58
N ILE A 23 -17.07 -4.65 -17.65
CA ILE A 23 -17.93 -3.69 -18.35
C ILE A 23 -18.02 -4.00 -19.85
N LEU A 24 -16.90 -4.35 -20.50
CA LEU A 24 -16.88 -4.68 -21.92
C LEU A 24 -17.69 -5.95 -22.23
N PHE A 25 -17.62 -6.98 -21.37
CA PHE A 25 -18.48 -8.15 -21.50
C PHE A 25 -19.95 -7.79 -21.37
N LYS A 26 -20.34 -7.01 -20.35
CA LYS A 26 -21.72 -6.54 -20.18
C LYS A 26 -22.24 -5.72 -21.37
N LYS A 27 -21.36 -5.03 -22.09
CA LYS A 27 -21.68 -4.27 -23.30
C LYS A 27 -21.61 -5.09 -24.60
N GLY A 28 -21.45 -6.42 -24.53
CA GLY A 28 -21.33 -7.30 -25.70
C GLY A 28 -20.04 -7.10 -26.51
N LYS A 29 -19.05 -6.36 -26.01
CA LYS A 29 -17.78 -6.05 -26.70
C LYS A 29 -16.76 -7.18 -26.50
N ILE A 30 -17.12 -8.40 -26.88
CA ILE A 30 -16.37 -9.64 -26.57
C ILE A 30 -14.91 -9.59 -27.04
N LYS A 31 -14.66 -9.22 -28.31
CA LYS A 31 -13.28 -9.14 -28.85
C LYS A 31 -12.39 -8.17 -28.06
N LYS A 32 -12.92 -7.01 -27.66
CA LYS A 32 -12.19 -6.03 -26.84
C LYS A 32 -11.93 -6.58 -25.43
N ALA A 33 -12.93 -7.22 -24.81
CA ALA A 33 -12.77 -7.82 -23.49
C ALA A 33 -11.69 -8.91 -23.48
N GLN A 34 -11.61 -9.75 -24.53
CA GLN A 34 -10.56 -10.76 -24.68
C GLN A 34 -9.15 -10.14 -24.79
N LEU A 35 -8.99 -9.05 -25.55
CA LEU A 35 -7.73 -8.32 -25.64
C LEU A 35 -7.30 -7.75 -24.27
N ILE A 36 -8.24 -7.16 -23.53
CA ILE A 36 -7.98 -6.69 -22.15
C ILE A 36 -7.59 -7.85 -21.24
N ASN A 37 -8.24 -9.01 -21.38
CA ASN A 37 -7.91 -10.20 -20.60
C ASN A 37 -6.46 -10.66 -20.82
N GLN A 38 -5.95 -10.57 -22.06
CA GLN A 38 -4.54 -10.86 -22.34
C GLN A 38 -3.61 -9.85 -21.66
N LYS A 39 -3.95 -8.56 -21.66
CA LYS A 39 -3.16 -7.53 -20.94
C LYS A 39 -3.12 -7.80 -19.44
N ILE A 40 -4.24 -8.15 -18.82
CA ILE A 40 -4.31 -8.51 -17.39
C ILE A 40 -3.35 -9.66 -17.07
N LYS A 41 -3.37 -10.74 -17.86
CA LYS A 41 -2.46 -11.88 -17.69
C LYS A 41 -0.99 -11.49 -17.83
N ASN A 42 -0.67 -10.65 -18.82
CA ASN A 42 0.69 -10.20 -19.07
C ASN A 42 1.22 -9.30 -17.95
N ILE A 43 0.40 -8.37 -17.44
CA ILE A 43 0.79 -7.51 -16.32
C ILE A 43 1.03 -8.35 -15.06
N HIS A 44 0.13 -9.29 -14.74
CA HIS A 44 0.33 -10.18 -13.59
C HIS A 44 1.65 -10.96 -13.70
N LYS A 45 1.91 -11.59 -14.84
CA LYS A 45 3.19 -12.28 -15.09
C LYS A 45 4.39 -11.33 -15.02
N GLY A 46 4.25 -10.12 -15.53
CA GLY A 46 5.27 -9.08 -15.50
C GLY A 46 5.63 -8.67 -14.07
N ILE A 47 4.65 -8.48 -13.19
CA ILE A 47 4.90 -8.15 -11.78
C ILE A 47 5.73 -9.25 -11.11
N TYR A 48 5.34 -10.52 -11.23
CA TYR A 48 6.12 -11.61 -10.63
C TYR A 48 7.51 -11.80 -11.26
N LYS A 49 7.68 -11.45 -12.53
CA LYS A 49 8.96 -11.57 -13.24
C LYS A 49 9.95 -10.47 -12.88
N TYR A 50 9.47 -9.23 -12.80
CA TYR A 50 10.33 -8.04 -12.71
C TYR A 50 10.29 -7.36 -11.34
N LEU A 51 9.14 -7.42 -10.65
CA LEU A 51 8.90 -6.67 -9.41
C LEU A 51 8.97 -7.55 -8.16
N VAL A 52 9.48 -8.78 -8.30
CA VAL A 52 9.78 -9.68 -7.18
C VAL A 52 11.27 -10.01 -7.22
N LYS A 53 11.96 -9.87 -6.09
CA LYS A 53 13.37 -10.22 -5.94
C LYS A 53 13.60 -11.03 -4.68
N GLU A 54 14.61 -11.88 -4.72
CA GLU A 54 15.06 -12.62 -3.55
C GLU A 54 16.11 -11.80 -2.80
N LEU A 55 15.88 -11.54 -1.51
CA LEU A 55 16.79 -10.87 -0.60
C LEU A 55 16.90 -11.70 0.68
N GLY A 56 18.12 -12.07 1.07
CA GLY A 56 18.34 -12.90 2.26
C GLY A 56 17.57 -14.22 2.26
N GLY A 57 17.44 -14.86 1.08
CA GLY A 57 16.69 -16.11 0.90
C GLY A 57 15.16 -15.96 0.92
N LYS A 58 14.63 -14.73 0.98
CA LYS A 58 13.19 -14.46 0.97
C LYS A 58 12.81 -13.65 -0.27
N LYS A 59 11.77 -14.08 -0.97
CA LYS A 59 11.17 -13.29 -2.05
C LYS A 59 10.33 -12.16 -1.46
N ILE A 60 10.50 -10.95 -1.96
CA ILE A 60 9.72 -9.77 -1.63
C ILE A 60 9.27 -9.01 -2.88
N PHE A 61 8.23 -8.20 -2.76
CA PHE A 61 7.87 -7.21 -3.77
C PHE A 61 8.78 -5.99 -3.64
N LEU A 62 9.27 -5.51 -4.79
CA LEU A 62 10.04 -4.28 -4.91
C LEU A 62 9.11 -3.06 -4.90
N TRP A 63 9.64 -1.87 -4.62
CA TRP A 63 8.91 -0.64 -4.94
C TRP A 63 8.86 -0.42 -6.45
N SER A 64 10.05 -0.39 -7.05
CA SER A 64 10.21 -0.13 -8.48
C SER A 64 11.48 -0.76 -9.05
N THR A 65 11.51 -1.02 -10.36
CA THR A 65 12.69 -1.50 -11.10
C THR A 65 12.72 -0.94 -12.54
N ASP A 66 13.89 -0.93 -13.16
CA ASP A 66 14.06 -0.67 -14.59
C ASP A 66 13.78 -1.91 -15.47
N GLY A 67 13.44 -3.06 -14.85
CA GLY A 67 13.23 -4.33 -15.53
C GLY A 67 14.52 -5.07 -15.87
N LYS A 68 15.67 -4.58 -15.40
CA LYS A 68 17.01 -5.17 -15.52
C LYS A 68 17.53 -5.47 -14.11
N GLU A 69 18.71 -4.96 -13.77
CA GLU A 69 19.37 -5.23 -12.50
C GLU A 69 19.03 -4.20 -11.42
N ASN A 70 18.61 -2.99 -11.81
CA ASN A 70 18.39 -1.88 -10.89
C ASN A 70 17.00 -1.92 -10.29
N PHE A 71 16.92 -1.69 -8.99
CA PHE A 71 15.67 -1.69 -8.26
C PHE A 71 15.75 -0.79 -7.04
N ARG A 72 14.59 -0.44 -6.52
CA ARG A 72 14.43 0.33 -5.30
C ARG A 72 13.59 -0.44 -4.29
N LEU A 73 14.08 -0.48 -3.06
CA LEU A 73 13.34 -0.93 -1.88
C LEU A 73 12.82 0.30 -1.15
N TYR A 74 11.54 0.58 -1.33
CA TYR A 74 10.88 1.74 -0.78
C TYR A 74 9.39 1.47 -0.58
N ASN A 75 8.73 2.30 0.22
CA ASN A 75 7.29 2.28 0.37
C ASN A 75 6.81 3.72 0.50
N ASP A 76 6.12 4.20 -0.54
CA ASP A 76 5.49 5.51 -0.52
C ASP A 76 4.11 5.40 0.15
N PRO A 77 3.76 6.28 1.11
CA PRO A 77 2.46 6.25 1.77
C PRO A 77 1.26 6.33 0.80
N PRO A 78 1.18 7.31 -0.12
CA PRO A 78 0.24 7.25 -1.25
C PRO A 78 0.60 6.09 -2.19
N GLY A 79 -0.14 4.98 -2.06
CA GLY A 79 0.10 3.77 -2.86
C GLY A 79 1.04 2.76 -2.19
N SER A 80 0.95 2.61 -0.87
CA SER A 80 1.78 1.65 -0.14
C SER A 80 1.64 0.21 -0.65
N LEU A 81 2.76 -0.52 -0.65
CA LEU A 81 2.81 -1.97 -0.89
C LEU A 81 1.98 -2.76 0.15
N GLY A 82 1.65 -2.16 1.31
CA GLY A 82 0.72 -2.73 2.28
C GLY A 82 -0.70 -2.95 1.75
N THR A 83 -1.07 -2.30 0.66
CA THR A 83 -2.43 -2.35 0.09
C THR A 83 -2.61 -3.43 -0.98
N LEU A 84 -1.62 -4.28 -1.25
CA LEU A 84 -1.71 -5.32 -2.27
C LEU A 84 -2.87 -6.30 -2.03
N CYS A 85 -3.17 -6.63 -0.77
CA CYS A 85 -4.35 -7.43 -0.40
C CYS A 85 -5.65 -6.67 -0.65
N PHE A 86 -5.72 -5.39 -0.31
CA PHE A 86 -6.89 -4.55 -0.57
C PHE A 86 -7.25 -4.49 -2.06
N TYR A 87 -6.24 -4.40 -2.93
CA TYR A 87 -6.43 -4.48 -4.39
C TYR A 87 -6.68 -5.91 -4.92
N ARG A 88 -6.74 -6.91 -4.03
CA ARG A 88 -6.96 -8.33 -4.34
C ARG A 88 -5.89 -8.91 -5.26
N PHE A 89 -4.66 -8.38 -5.20
CA PHE A 89 -3.55 -8.88 -5.99
C PHE A 89 -2.92 -10.12 -5.37
N VAL A 90 -2.89 -10.16 -4.04
CA VAL A 90 -2.39 -11.29 -3.24
C VAL A 90 -3.29 -11.50 -2.03
N ASP A 91 -3.37 -12.74 -1.55
CA ASP A 91 -4.06 -13.05 -0.29
C ASP A 91 -3.17 -12.74 0.92
N LYS A 92 -3.78 -12.58 2.11
CA LYS A 92 -3.08 -12.31 3.36
C LYS A 92 -2.01 -13.35 3.70
N ASP A 93 -2.19 -14.59 3.22
CA ASP A 93 -1.28 -15.71 3.48
C ASP A 93 -0.17 -15.85 2.44
N ASN A 94 -0.13 -14.98 1.43
CA ASN A 94 0.94 -14.98 0.43
C ASN A 94 2.31 -14.73 1.10
N PRO A 95 3.28 -15.65 0.94
CA PRO A 95 4.57 -15.54 1.63
C PRO A 95 5.40 -14.35 1.13
N ILE A 96 5.30 -13.98 -0.15
CA ILE A 96 6.03 -12.82 -0.70
C ILE A 96 5.48 -11.54 -0.06
N PHE A 97 4.16 -11.42 0.08
CA PHE A 97 3.53 -10.30 0.76
C PHE A 97 3.96 -10.20 2.22
N LYS A 98 3.88 -11.30 2.99
CA LYS A 98 4.35 -11.36 4.38
C LYS A 98 5.81 -10.90 4.50
N ASN A 99 6.71 -11.47 3.70
CA ASN A 99 8.12 -11.08 3.69
C ASN A 99 8.33 -9.61 3.32
N THR A 100 7.49 -9.07 2.43
CA THR A 100 7.53 -7.65 2.03
C THR A 100 7.19 -6.77 3.24
N ILE A 101 6.10 -7.06 3.94
CA ILE A 101 5.70 -6.31 5.14
C ILE A 101 6.77 -6.44 6.24
N ASP A 102 7.27 -7.65 6.49
CA ASP A 102 8.33 -7.89 7.47
C ASP A 102 9.57 -7.04 7.18
N TYR A 103 9.99 -6.93 5.91
CA TYR A 103 11.14 -6.11 5.53
C TYR A 103 10.91 -4.63 5.86
N TYR A 104 9.80 -4.05 5.41
CA TYR A 104 9.54 -2.61 5.60
C TYR A 104 9.26 -2.24 7.07
N TYR A 105 8.78 -3.18 7.88
CA TYR A 105 8.57 -3.01 9.32
C TYR A 105 9.71 -3.63 10.15
N SER A 106 10.94 -3.57 9.63
CA SER A 106 12.16 -4.01 10.33
C SER A 106 13.20 -2.89 10.39
N SER A 107 14.23 -3.07 11.22
CA SER A 107 15.37 -2.16 11.32
C SER A 107 16.19 -2.05 10.02
N CYS A 108 15.93 -2.90 9.01
CA CYS A 108 16.56 -2.79 7.70
C CYS A 108 15.99 -1.64 6.86
N TYR A 109 14.79 -1.14 7.17
CA TYR A 109 14.16 -0.06 6.43
C TYR A 109 14.39 1.29 7.14
N PRO A 110 15.03 2.28 6.49
CA PRO A 110 15.44 3.53 7.16
C PRO A 110 14.27 4.40 7.64
N TYR A 111 13.07 4.19 7.10
CA TYR A 111 11.87 4.94 7.48
C TYR A 111 11.00 4.22 8.50
N TYR A 112 11.52 3.16 9.13
CA TYR A 112 10.84 2.46 10.23
C TYR A 112 11.55 2.73 11.56
N PHE A 113 10.82 3.35 12.48
CA PHE A 113 11.33 3.70 13.81
C PHE A 113 10.83 2.70 14.86
N VAL A 114 11.57 1.62 15.08
CA VAL A 114 11.16 0.49 15.94
C VAL A 114 10.78 0.90 17.37
N ASN A 115 11.46 1.91 17.92
CA ASN A 115 11.26 2.39 19.29
C ASN A 115 10.24 3.54 19.41
N ALA A 116 9.63 3.98 18.31
CA ALA A 116 8.63 5.05 18.34
C ALA A 116 7.31 4.56 18.95
N ARG A 117 6.59 5.47 19.63
CA ARG A 117 5.27 5.15 20.21
C ARG A 117 4.24 4.77 19.12
N ILE A 118 4.34 5.41 17.96
CA ILE A 118 3.64 5.10 16.72
C ILE A 118 4.70 4.75 15.67
N ASN A 119 4.87 3.45 15.43
CA ASN A 119 5.86 2.92 14.48
C ASN A 119 5.25 2.62 13.10
N GLU A 120 4.41 3.52 12.61
CA GLU A 120 4.03 3.59 11.19
C GLU A 120 5.22 4.14 10.36
N LEU A 121 5.23 3.85 9.06
CA LEU A 121 6.32 4.22 8.17
C LEU A 121 6.35 5.72 7.87
N ALA A 122 7.54 6.29 7.96
CA ALA A 122 7.89 7.56 7.33
C ALA A 122 8.20 7.34 5.84
N CYS A 123 8.64 8.40 5.15
CA CYS A 123 8.99 8.32 3.73
C CYS A 123 10.02 9.40 3.36
N GLU A 124 10.54 9.41 2.13
CA GLU A 124 11.52 10.41 1.69
C GLU A 124 11.01 11.86 1.80
N HIS A 125 9.71 12.08 1.53
CA HIS A 125 9.09 13.40 1.67
C HIS A 125 9.04 13.88 3.12
N HIS A 126 8.90 12.96 4.06
CA HIS A 126 8.73 13.21 5.49
C HIS A 126 9.57 12.21 6.29
N PRO A 127 10.92 12.35 6.31
CA PRO A 127 11.83 11.27 6.70
C PRO A 127 11.76 10.87 8.18
N HIS A 128 11.19 11.72 9.03
CA HIS A 128 11.14 11.52 10.48
C HIS A 128 9.72 11.42 11.03
N THR A 129 8.70 11.58 10.18
CA THR A 129 7.30 11.67 10.60
C THR A 129 6.46 10.67 9.80
N PRO A 130 5.71 9.78 10.47
CA PRO A 130 4.80 8.88 9.80
C PRO A 130 3.74 9.64 9.02
N SER A 131 3.26 9.03 7.93
CA SER A 131 2.23 9.62 7.09
C SER A 131 0.83 9.17 7.51
N GLY A 132 -0.13 10.10 7.53
CA GLY A 132 -1.55 9.77 7.71
C GLY A 132 -2.08 8.85 6.59
N LEU A 133 -1.65 9.06 5.34
CA LEU A 133 -2.04 8.18 4.22
C LEU A 133 -1.45 6.78 4.37
N GLY A 134 -0.23 6.68 4.93
CA GLY A 134 0.42 5.41 5.25
C GLY A 134 -0.38 4.65 6.30
N LEU A 135 -0.80 5.34 7.36
CA LEU A 135 -1.66 4.79 8.40
C LEU A 135 -2.97 4.21 7.84
N CYS A 136 -3.62 4.91 6.89
CA CYS A 136 -4.80 4.38 6.18
C CYS A 136 -4.47 3.09 5.41
N GLY A 137 -3.34 3.06 4.70
CA GLY A 137 -2.85 1.86 4.02
C GLY A 137 -2.63 0.69 4.96
N SER A 138 -2.11 0.94 6.17
CA SER A 138 -1.91 -0.07 7.21
C SER A 138 -3.22 -0.54 7.85
N ILE A 139 -4.22 0.33 7.99
CA ILE A 139 -5.58 -0.06 8.42
C ILE A 139 -6.19 -1.04 7.41
N LEU A 140 -5.97 -0.83 6.11
CA LEU A 140 -6.43 -1.71 5.03
C LEU A 140 -5.57 -2.96 4.83
N ASN A 141 -4.43 -3.06 5.51
CA ASN A 141 -3.54 -4.21 5.41
C ASN A 141 -3.92 -5.27 6.45
N PRO A 142 -4.30 -6.50 6.05
CA PRO A 142 -4.75 -7.53 6.99
C PRO A 142 -3.69 -7.97 8.01
N LEU A 143 -2.40 -7.74 7.73
CA LEU A 143 -1.30 -8.07 8.65
C LEU A 143 -1.04 -6.96 9.68
N LEU A 144 -1.47 -5.72 9.40
CA LEU A 144 -1.17 -4.55 10.21
C LEU A 144 -2.41 -3.91 10.83
N SER A 145 -3.61 -4.21 10.33
CA SER A 145 -4.85 -3.49 10.64
C SER A 145 -5.08 -3.28 12.13
N LYS A 146 -4.93 -4.35 12.93
CA LYS A 146 -5.07 -4.26 14.39
C LYS A 146 -4.08 -3.27 15.01
N LYS A 147 -2.80 -3.34 14.64
CA LYS A 147 -1.74 -2.46 15.14
C LYS A 147 -1.94 -1.02 14.65
N ALA A 148 -2.38 -0.85 13.41
CA ALA A 148 -2.69 0.45 12.83
C ALA A 148 -3.85 1.16 13.54
N LEU A 149 -4.89 0.42 13.96
CA LEU A 149 -5.97 0.97 14.79
C LEU A 149 -5.48 1.39 16.19
N GLU A 150 -4.50 0.68 16.76
CA GLU A 150 -3.86 1.09 18.03
C GLU A 150 -3.00 2.36 17.85
N TRP A 151 -2.31 2.50 16.72
CA TRP A 151 -1.59 3.72 16.37
C TRP A 151 -2.52 4.91 16.16
N LEU A 152 -3.63 4.72 15.43
CA LEU A 152 -4.61 5.76 15.18
C LEU A 152 -5.14 6.38 16.47
N LYS A 153 -5.42 5.56 17.49
CA LYS A 153 -5.86 6.04 18.82
C LYS A 153 -4.83 6.92 19.53
N LYS A 154 -3.55 6.83 19.15
CA LYS A 154 -2.45 7.61 19.73
C LYS A 154 -2.11 8.85 18.89
N ALA A 155 -2.58 8.91 17.63
CA ALA A 155 -2.31 9.99 16.69
C ALA A 155 -3.46 11.02 16.75
N ASN A 156 -3.32 12.03 17.61
CA ASN A 156 -4.32 13.10 17.72
C ASN A 156 -4.41 13.94 16.43
N MET A 157 -3.32 14.01 15.66
CA MET A 157 -3.23 14.71 14.38
C MET A 157 -3.80 16.14 14.50
N ASP A 158 -4.76 16.51 13.66
CA ASP A 158 -5.48 17.79 13.67
C ASP A 158 -6.84 17.62 14.36
N TYR A 159 -6.84 17.49 15.69
CA TYR A 159 -8.03 17.25 16.51
C TYR A 159 -8.88 16.04 16.05
N GLY A 160 -8.20 14.96 15.65
CA GLY A 160 -8.80 13.74 15.12
C GLY A 160 -9.00 13.73 13.60
N LEU A 161 -8.72 14.84 12.91
CA LEU A 161 -8.69 14.88 11.45
C LEU A 161 -7.34 14.39 10.92
N LEU A 162 -7.39 13.69 9.79
CA LEU A 162 -6.19 13.17 9.15
C LEU A 162 -5.33 14.32 8.62
N VAL A 163 -4.02 14.18 8.81
CA VAL A 163 -2.98 15.10 8.33
C VAL A 163 -2.01 14.37 7.40
N GLU A 164 -1.22 15.11 6.64
CA GLU A 164 -0.22 14.50 5.73
C GLU A 164 0.84 13.72 6.52
N SER A 165 1.41 14.34 7.56
CA SER A 165 2.34 13.70 8.49
C SER A 165 2.13 14.16 9.94
N PHE A 166 2.48 13.28 10.88
CA PHE A 166 2.34 13.53 12.32
C PHE A 166 3.59 13.07 13.08
N ASP A 167 3.76 13.57 14.31
CA ASP A 167 4.86 13.19 15.18
C ASP A 167 4.71 11.73 15.63
N LYS A 168 5.76 10.93 15.46
CA LYS A 168 5.74 9.50 15.82
C LYS A 168 5.58 9.22 17.31
N ASP A 169 5.86 10.19 18.18
CA ASP A 169 5.83 10.03 19.63
C ASP A 169 4.67 10.82 20.28
N SER A 170 4.49 12.10 19.92
CA SER A 170 3.36 12.89 20.44
C SER A 170 2.04 12.58 19.73
N GLY A 171 2.09 12.20 18.45
CA GLY A 171 0.91 12.01 17.61
C GLY A 171 0.32 13.31 17.06
N GLU A 172 0.95 14.46 17.30
CA GLU A 172 0.50 15.77 16.85
C GLU A 172 0.77 16.01 15.37
N ALA A 173 -0.07 16.83 14.74
CA ALA A 173 0.12 17.24 13.35
C ALA A 173 1.51 17.88 13.12
N LYS A 174 2.15 17.52 12.01
CA LYS A 174 3.39 18.16 11.54
C LYS A 174 3.20 18.87 10.22
N THR A 175 2.51 18.25 9.27
CA THR A 175 2.21 18.84 7.96
C THR A 175 0.81 18.48 7.47
N GLY A 176 0.24 19.28 6.57
CA GLY A 176 -1.05 18.98 5.94
C GLY A 176 -2.25 19.01 6.87
N VAL A 177 -2.36 20.04 7.72
CA VAL A 177 -3.59 20.36 8.48
C VAL A 177 -4.74 20.66 7.52
N GLY A 178 -5.98 20.28 7.88
CA GLY A 178 -7.14 20.49 6.99
C GLY A 178 -7.16 19.61 5.74
N PHE A 179 -6.61 18.39 5.78
CA PHE A 179 -6.48 17.53 4.61
C PHE A 179 -7.75 16.72 4.30
N ALA A 180 -8.69 17.35 3.60
CA ALA A 180 -10.03 16.80 3.35
C ALA A 180 -10.04 15.45 2.60
N SER A 181 -9.25 15.29 1.54
CA SER A 181 -9.19 14.01 0.80
C SER A 181 -8.57 12.91 1.65
N GLY A 182 -7.58 13.24 2.47
CA GLY A 182 -7.01 12.37 3.49
C GLY A 182 -8.05 11.89 4.51
N CYS A 183 -8.89 12.81 5.01
CA CYS A 183 -9.97 12.47 5.94
C CYS A 183 -11.00 11.51 5.30
N GLY A 184 -11.33 11.71 4.02
CA GLY A 184 -12.19 10.79 3.27
C GLY A 184 -11.57 9.39 3.17
N TYR A 185 -10.26 9.30 2.95
CA TYR A 185 -9.55 8.02 2.90
C TYR A 185 -9.51 7.33 4.27
N LEU A 186 -9.31 8.07 5.37
CA LEU A 186 -9.38 7.52 6.72
C LEU A 186 -10.78 6.96 7.03
N ALA A 187 -11.83 7.75 6.75
CA ALA A 187 -13.20 7.32 6.94
C ALA A 187 -13.51 6.03 6.17
N TYR A 188 -13.08 5.96 4.90
CA TYR A 188 -13.24 4.75 4.09
C TYR A 188 -12.47 3.55 4.67
N SER A 189 -11.22 3.76 5.10
CA SER A 189 -10.37 2.69 5.65
C SER A 189 -10.96 2.12 6.93
N LEU A 190 -11.48 2.97 7.81
CA LEU A 190 -12.18 2.58 9.04
C LEU A 190 -13.48 1.83 8.74
N TYR A 191 -14.29 2.34 7.80
CA TYR A 191 -15.50 1.63 7.36
C TYR A 191 -15.16 0.23 6.83
N TYR A 192 -14.12 0.12 6.01
CA TYR A 192 -13.70 -1.16 5.44
C TYR A 192 -13.29 -2.15 6.53
N ALA A 193 -12.36 -1.75 7.42
CA ALA A 193 -11.80 -2.63 8.43
C ALA A 193 -12.79 -2.97 9.56
N LEU A 194 -13.60 -2.01 10.02
CA LEU A 194 -14.44 -2.19 11.21
C LEU A 194 -15.87 -2.64 10.90
N ILE A 195 -16.39 -2.31 9.71
CA ILE A 195 -17.79 -2.55 9.37
C ILE A 195 -17.91 -3.57 8.25
N LYS A 196 -17.12 -3.45 7.19
CA LYS A 196 -17.26 -4.32 6.02
C LYS A 196 -16.64 -5.69 6.24
N GLU A 197 -15.38 -5.78 6.66
CA GLU A 197 -14.73 -7.08 6.92
C GLU A 197 -15.39 -7.83 8.08
N GLY A 198 -15.85 -7.13 9.12
CA GLY A 198 -16.57 -7.76 10.23
C GLY A 198 -17.94 -8.36 9.88
N ARG A 199 -18.39 -8.26 8.62
CA ARG A 199 -19.65 -8.81 8.10
C ARG A 199 -19.45 -9.94 7.07
N GLU A 200 -18.21 -10.24 6.67
CA GLU A 200 -17.84 -11.38 5.81
C GLU A 200 -17.30 -12.53 6.67
#